data_AF-A0A7K2PBB4-F1
#
_entry.id   AF-A0A7K2PBB4-F1
#
_cell.length_a   1.000
_cell.length_b   1.000
_cell.length_c   1.000
_cell.angle_alpha   90.00
_cell.angle_beta   90.00
_cell.angle_gamma   90.00
#
_symmetry.space_group_name_H-M   'P 1'
#
loop_
_entity.id
_entity.type
_entity.pdbx_description
1 polymer ?
#
loop_
_entity_poly.entity_id
_entity_poly.type
_entity_poly.pdbx_seq_one_letter_code
_entity_poly.pdbx_strand_id
1 'polypeptide(L)'
;MSGAHPADPIAEAFEAHRARLTAVAYRVLGSHADADDAVQEAWLRLSRQDADAIDNLGGWLTTVVGRISLDLLRSGRTRPTVPLDHQLPELTVTLDDGPTPEELVALGDSVGLALSTVLDSLRPDERLAFVLHDVFAVP
;
A
#
# COMPACT_ATOMS: atom_id res chain seq x y z
N MET A 1 36.73 -1.56 14.87
CA MET A 1 36.75 -1.65 13.40
C MET A 1 35.46 -2.35 12.99
N SER A 2 34.44 -1.56 12.65
CA SER A 2 33.10 -2.07 12.31
C SER A 2 33.19 -2.79 10.97
N GLY A 3 33.09 -4.12 10.98
CA GLY A 3 32.92 -4.89 9.76
C GLY A 3 31.55 -4.57 9.21
N ALA A 4 31.48 -3.81 8.12
CA ALA A 4 30.30 -3.80 7.29
C ALA A 4 30.06 -5.25 6.86
N HIS A 5 29.02 -5.88 7.41
CA HIS A 5 28.51 -7.11 6.82
C HIS A 5 28.20 -6.77 5.37
N PRO A 6 28.73 -7.51 4.37
CA PRO A 6 28.25 -7.34 3.00
C PRO A 6 26.73 -7.49 3.09
N ALA A 7 26.01 -6.44 2.73
CA ALA A 7 24.56 -6.48 2.71
C ALA A 7 24.16 -7.63 1.79
N ASP A 8 23.20 -8.44 2.25
CA ASP A 8 22.64 -9.51 1.46
C ASP A 8 22.06 -8.91 0.17
N PRO A 9 22.56 -9.26 -1.04
CA PRO A 9 22.09 -8.69 -2.30
C PRO A 9 20.57 -8.78 -2.47
N ILE A 10 19.95 -9.83 -1.91
CA ILE A 10 18.50 -10.01 -1.93
C ILE A 10 17.80 -8.96 -1.04
N ALA A 11 18.38 -8.65 0.12
CA ALA A 11 17.86 -7.62 1.01
C ALA A 11 17.94 -6.24 0.37
N GLU A 12 19.07 -5.89 -0.27
CA GLU A 12 19.20 -4.61 -0.98
C GLU A 12 18.19 -4.49 -2.13
N ALA A 13 18.04 -5.56 -2.92
CA ALA A 13 17.08 -5.59 -4.02
C ALA A 13 15.62 -5.46 -3.53
N PHE A 14 15.28 -6.08 -2.40
CA PHE A 14 13.96 -5.93 -1.78
C PHE A 14 13.73 -4.51 -1.25
N GLU A 15 14.71 -3.94 -0.55
CA GLU A 15 14.62 -2.59 0.02
C GLU A 15 14.43 -1.52 -1.07
N ALA A 16 15.01 -1.72 -2.26
CA ALA A 16 14.77 -0.88 -3.43
C ALA A 16 13.30 -0.89 -3.91
N HIS A 17 12.50 -1.88 -3.51
CA HIS A 17 11.09 -2.00 -3.87
C HIS A 17 10.12 -1.73 -2.70
N ARG A 18 10.60 -1.79 -1.46
CA ARG A 18 9.80 -1.70 -0.23
C ARG A 18 8.85 -0.51 -0.23
N ALA A 19 9.36 0.71 -0.48
CA ALA A 19 8.53 1.92 -0.46
C ALA A 19 7.36 1.87 -1.46
N ARG A 20 7.61 1.38 -2.68
CA ARG A 20 6.58 1.22 -3.70
C ARG A 20 5.56 0.15 -3.30
N LEU A 21 6.04 -0.98 -2.78
CA LEU A 21 5.17 -2.10 -2.36
C LEU A 21 4.28 -1.70 -1.18
N THR A 22 4.82 -0.96 -0.20
CA THR A 22 4.04 -0.41 0.92
C THR A 22 2.99 0.56 0.40
N ALA A 23 3.33 1.45 -0.54
CA ALA A 23 2.35 2.38 -1.12
C ALA A 23 1.22 1.64 -1.87
N VAL A 24 1.55 0.59 -2.64
CA VAL A 24 0.55 -0.27 -3.29
C VAL A 24 -0.35 -0.93 -2.26
N ALA A 25 0.23 -1.62 -1.28
CA ALA A 25 -0.51 -2.35 -0.26
C ALA A 25 -1.40 -1.42 0.57
N TYR A 26 -0.89 -0.24 0.95
CA TYR A 26 -1.66 0.78 1.67
C TYR A 26 -2.84 1.28 0.85
N ARG A 27 -2.66 1.52 -0.45
CA ARG A 27 -3.75 1.97 -1.32
C ARG A 27 -4.82 0.88 -1.51
N VAL A 28 -4.45 -0.40 -1.48
CA VAL A 28 -5.40 -1.51 -1.56
C VAL A 28 -6.12 -1.74 -0.23
N LEU A 29 -5.40 -1.70 0.88
CA LEU A 29 -5.88 -2.12 2.20
C LEU A 29 -6.47 -0.98 3.05
N GLY A 30 -6.07 0.27 2.79
CA GLY A 30 -6.49 1.44 3.57
C GLY A 30 -5.86 1.54 4.96
N SER A 31 -4.93 0.65 5.31
CA SER A 31 -4.34 0.50 6.63
C SER A 31 -2.82 0.39 6.52
N HIS A 32 -2.09 1.26 7.24
CA HIS A 32 -0.63 1.22 7.27
C HIS A 32 -0.11 -0.07 7.91
N ALA A 33 -0.76 -0.53 8.98
CA ALA A 33 -0.39 -1.77 9.66
C ALA A 33 -0.53 -2.98 8.73
N ASP A 34 -1.69 -3.12 8.06
CA ASP A 34 -1.91 -4.24 7.14
C ASP A 34 -0.99 -4.15 5.91
N ALA A 35 -0.64 -2.94 5.47
CA ALA A 35 0.31 -2.73 4.38
C ALA A 35 1.73 -3.18 4.76
N ASP A 36 2.21 -2.79 5.93
CA ASP A 36 3.52 -3.18 6.44
C ASP A 36 3.59 -4.70 6.67
N ASP A 37 2.53 -5.30 7.21
CA ASP A 37 2.43 -6.75 7.39
C ASP A 37 2.44 -7.50 6.06
N ALA A 38 1.72 -6.99 5.04
CA ALA A 38 1.72 -7.59 3.71
C ALA A 38 3.11 -7.55 3.05
N VAL A 39 3.84 -6.44 3.19
CA VAL A 39 5.20 -6.29 2.68
C VAL A 39 6.19 -7.17 3.45
N GLN A 40 6.04 -7.30 4.76
CA GLN A 40 6.84 -8.21 5.59
C GLN A 40 6.61 -9.67 5.20
N GLU A 41 5.36 -10.09 4.99
CA GLU A 41 5.05 -11.44 4.52
C GLU A 41 5.65 -11.70 3.13
N ALA A 42 5.65 -10.70 2.24
CA ALA A 42 6.33 -10.81 0.95
C ALA A 42 7.85 -11.00 1.08
N TRP A 43 8.50 -10.30 2.02
CA TRP A 43 9.91 -10.50 2.36
C TRP A 43 10.19 -11.93 2.88
N LEU A 44 9.34 -12.44 3.78
CA LEU A 44 9.47 -13.80 4.31
C LEU A 44 9.29 -14.87 3.23
N ARG A 45 8.47 -14.61 2.20
CA ARG A 45 8.34 -15.48 1.03
C ARG A 45 9.58 -15.41 0.15
N LEU A 46 10.10 -14.21 -0.13
CA LEU A 46 11.30 -14.02 -0.96
C LEU A 46 12.53 -14.70 -0.33
N SER A 47 12.77 -14.48 0.96
CA SER A 47 13.90 -15.06 1.70
C SER A 47 13.92 -16.61 1.75
N ARG A 48 12.81 -17.27 1.41
CA ARG A 48 12.71 -18.74 1.31
C ARG A 48 12.83 -19.25 -0.14
N GLN A 49 12.88 -18.35 -1.12
CA GLN A 49 13.03 -18.67 -2.53
C GLN A 49 14.48 -18.52 -2.96
N ASP A 50 14.83 -19.22 -4.04
CA ASP A 50 16.05 -18.94 -4.78
C ASP A 50 15.83 -17.68 -5.63
N ALA A 51 16.33 -16.54 -5.16
CA ALA A 51 16.10 -15.25 -5.81
C ALA A 51 16.76 -15.17 -7.20
N ASP A 52 17.83 -15.94 -7.43
CA ASP A 52 18.53 -16.00 -8.72
C ASP A 52 17.68 -16.68 -9.80
N ALA A 53 16.62 -17.40 -9.41
CA ALA A 53 15.63 -17.98 -10.32
C ALA A 53 14.50 -17.00 -10.71
N ILE A 54 14.48 -15.78 -10.16
CA ILE A 54 13.43 -14.78 -10.44
C ILE A 54 13.95 -13.76 -11.46
N ASP A 55 13.59 -13.95 -12.73
CA ASP A 55 13.99 -13.04 -13.82
C ASP A 55 13.50 -11.58 -13.64
N ASN A 56 12.33 -11.40 -13.05
CA ASN A 56 11.72 -10.09 -12.78
C ASN A 56 11.25 -9.99 -11.33
N LEU A 57 12.18 -9.62 -10.44
CA LEU A 57 11.91 -9.49 -9.01
C LEU A 57 10.80 -8.47 -8.72
N GLY A 58 10.81 -7.31 -9.39
CA GLY A 58 9.80 -6.27 -9.18
C GLY A 58 8.39 -6.74 -9.53
N GLY A 59 8.23 -7.44 -10.65
CA GLY A 59 6.95 -8.02 -11.07
C GLY A 59 6.49 -9.16 -10.16
N TRP A 60 7.43 -10.00 -9.72
CA TRP A 60 7.14 -11.06 -8.75
C TRP A 60 6.66 -10.48 -7.42
N LEU A 61 7.35 -9.48 -6.87
CA LEU A 61 6.98 -8.84 -5.61
C LEU A 61 5.62 -8.13 -5.69
N THR A 62 5.34 -7.41 -6.78
CA THR A 62 4.01 -6.81 -7.00
C THR A 62 2.92 -7.87 -7.00
N THR A 63 3.16 -9.02 -7.65
CA THR A 63 2.20 -10.12 -7.68
C THR A 63 1.98 -10.72 -6.28
N VAL A 64 3.06 -10.93 -5.53
CA VAL A 64 2.98 -11.51 -4.18
C VAL A 64 2.25 -10.57 -3.23
N VAL A 65 2.62 -9.28 -3.18
CA VAL A 65 1.95 -8.28 -2.35
C VAL A 65 0.48 -8.13 -2.75
N GLY A 66 0.17 -8.04 -4.04
CA GLY A 66 -1.21 -7.97 -4.51
C GLY A 66 -2.06 -9.16 -4.07
N ARG A 67 -1.52 -10.38 -4.11
CA ARG A 67 -2.21 -11.58 -3.62
C ARG A 67 -2.46 -11.53 -2.12
N ILE A 68 -1.44 -11.16 -1.33
CA ILE A 68 -1.57 -11.02 0.13
C ILE A 68 -2.65 -9.99 0.47
N SER A 69 -2.63 -8.82 -0.18
CA SER A 69 -3.64 -7.79 0.03
C SER A 69 -5.05 -8.25 -0.34
N LEU A 70 -5.20 -9.00 -1.44
CA LEU A 70 -6.49 -9.56 -1.86
C LEU A 70 -7.04 -10.56 -0.83
N ASP A 71 -6.18 -11.42 -0.30
CA ASP A 71 -6.56 -12.41 0.72
C ASP A 71 -6.99 -11.72 2.02
N LEU A 72 -6.26 -10.67 2.44
CA LEU A 72 -6.62 -9.84 3.60
C LEU A 72 -8.00 -9.18 3.42
N LEU A 73 -8.27 -8.52 2.28
CA LEU A 73 -9.57 -7.91 1.99
C LEU A 73 -10.72 -8.93 2.02
N ARG A 74 -10.49 -10.13 1.47
CA ARG A 74 -11.48 -11.23 1.49
C ARG A 74 -11.75 -11.72 2.91
N SER A 75 -10.71 -11.84 3.74
CA SER A 75 -10.85 -12.25 5.13
C SER A 75 -11.60 -11.21 5.98
N GLY A 76 -11.31 -9.92 5.82
CA GLY A 76 -12.00 -8.84 6.53
C GLY A 76 -13.49 -8.77 6.21
N ARG A 77 -13.88 -9.05 4.97
CA ARG A 77 -15.30 -9.09 4.59
C ARG A 77 -16.07 -10.25 5.25
N THR A 78 -15.39 -11.34 5.60
CA THR A 78 -16.00 -12.44 6.38
C THR A 78 -16.07 -12.14 7.88
N ARG A 79 -15.32 -11.16 8.38
CA ARG A 79 -15.30 -10.74 9.78
C ARG A 79 -15.49 -9.22 9.88
N PRO A 80 -16.74 -8.73 9.84
CA PRO A 80 -17.00 -7.30 9.96
C PRO A 80 -16.40 -6.75 11.26
N THR A 81 -15.50 -5.79 11.14
CA THR A 81 -15.02 -4.98 12.26
C THR A 81 -16.05 -3.88 12.54
N VAL A 82 -16.35 -3.65 13.82
CA VAL A 82 -17.23 -2.54 14.21
C VAL A 82 -16.40 -1.26 14.12
N PRO A 83 -16.78 -0.28 13.28
CA PRO A 83 -16.06 0.99 13.22
C PRO A 83 -16.19 1.70 14.56
N LEU A 84 -15.05 2.06 15.16
CA LEU A 84 -15.00 3.05 16.23
C LEU A 84 -14.98 4.42 15.54
N ASP A 85 -16.14 5.06 15.52
CA ASP A 85 -16.35 6.50 15.39
C ASP A 85 -15.94 7.13 14.03
N HIS A 86 -16.92 7.32 13.14
CA HIS A 86 -16.74 8.13 11.92
C HIS A 86 -16.73 9.62 12.28
N GLN A 87 -15.55 10.19 12.54
CA GLN A 87 -15.37 11.63 12.55
C GLN A 87 -15.06 12.10 11.13
N LEU A 88 -16.08 12.54 10.40
CA LEU A 88 -15.90 13.16 9.08
C LEU A 88 -15.16 14.49 9.25
N PRO A 89 -14.10 14.78 8.46
CA PRO A 89 -13.49 16.10 8.46
C PRO A 89 -14.47 17.14 7.91
N GLU A 90 -14.58 18.26 8.60
CA GLU A 90 -15.40 19.40 8.16
C GLU A 90 -14.70 20.09 6.98
N LEU A 91 -15.34 20.11 5.81
CA LEU A 91 -14.80 20.73 4.60
C LEU A 91 -15.10 22.24 4.62
N THR A 92 -14.08 23.03 4.93
CA THR A 92 -14.15 24.50 4.89
C THR A 92 -13.75 25.00 3.51
N VAL A 93 -14.57 25.83 2.87
CA VAL A 93 -14.28 26.48 1.58
C VAL A 93 -13.89 27.94 1.83
N THR A 94 -12.67 28.35 1.45
CA THR A 94 -12.16 29.73 1.54
C THR A 94 -11.85 30.31 0.16
N LEU A 95 -11.91 31.65 0.02
CA LEU A 95 -11.68 32.37 -1.25
C LEU A 95 -10.23 32.87 -1.35
N ASP A 96 -9.55 32.36 -2.38
CA ASP A 96 -8.41 32.85 -3.19
C ASP A 96 -7.38 33.82 -2.54
N ASP A 97 -6.51 33.24 -1.71
CA ASP A 97 -5.06 33.33 -1.88
C ASP A 97 -4.57 31.88 -1.99
N GLY A 98 -3.51 31.60 -2.76
CA GLY A 98 -3.03 30.23 -2.96
C GLY A 98 -2.84 29.48 -1.63
N PRO A 99 -3.11 28.17 -1.57
CA PRO A 99 -3.22 27.44 -0.31
C PRO A 99 -1.91 27.49 0.48
N THR A 100 -2.03 27.80 1.76
CA THR A 100 -0.95 27.69 2.75
C THR A 100 -0.45 26.23 2.85
N PRO A 101 0.78 25.98 3.33
CA PRO A 101 1.28 24.62 3.56
C PRO A 101 0.33 23.78 4.43
N GLU A 102 -0.27 24.38 5.44
CA GLU A 102 -1.24 23.75 6.34
C GLU A 102 -2.53 23.37 5.59
N GLU A 103 -3.04 24.25 4.73
CA GLU A 103 -4.21 23.98 3.88
C GLU A 103 -3.91 22.90 2.83
N LEU A 104 -2.68 22.82 2.31
CA LEU A 104 -2.26 21.74 1.41
C LEU A 104 -2.25 20.37 2.10
N VAL A 105 -1.79 20.31 3.36
CA VAL A 105 -1.83 19.07 4.16
C VAL A 105 -3.28 18.67 4.45
N ALA A 106 -4.10 19.61 4.91
CA ALA A 106 -5.52 19.35 5.18
C ALA A 106 -6.28 18.89 3.93
N LEU A 107 -5.99 19.49 2.77
CA LEU A 107 -6.53 19.05 1.49
C LEU A 107 -6.08 17.62 1.15
N GLY A 108 -4.79 17.32 1.33
CA GLY A 108 -4.23 15.98 1.13
C GLY A 108 -4.94 14.92 1.98
N ASP A 109 -5.17 15.20 3.26
CA ASP A 109 -5.87 14.31 4.18
C ASP A 109 -7.33 14.08 3.74
N SER A 110 -8.04 15.15 3.37
CA SER A 110 -9.43 15.06 2.91
C SER A 110 -9.59 14.27 1.61
N VAL A 111 -8.70 14.51 0.63
CA VAL A 111 -8.68 13.79 -0.65
C VAL A 111 -8.27 12.34 -0.44
N GLY A 112 -7.31 12.09 0.45
CA GLY A 112 -6.90 10.74 0.86
C GLY A 112 -8.07 9.92 1.39
N LEU A 113 -8.83 10.50 2.34
CA LEU A 113 -10.01 9.86 2.93
C LEU A 113 -11.13 9.64 1.90
N ALA A 114 -11.40 10.64 1.05
CA ALA A 114 -12.42 10.54 0.01
C ALA A 114 -12.09 9.40 -0.97
N LEU A 115 -10.82 9.28 -1.37
CA LEU A 115 -10.39 8.22 -2.28
C LEU A 115 -10.42 6.84 -1.61
N SER A 116 -10.01 6.72 -0.33
CA SER A 116 -10.18 5.46 0.42
C SER A 116 -11.65 5.05 0.48
N THR A 117 -12.56 5.99 0.70
CA THR A 117 -14.01 5.73 0.70
C THR A 117 -14.51 5.21 -0.66
N VAL A 118 -14.03 5.79 -1.76
CA VAL A 118 -14.37 5.32 -3.11
C VAL A 118 -13.84 3.91 -3.34
N LEU A 119 -12.58 3.64 -2.97
CA LEU A 119 -11.99 2.30 -3.07
C LEU A 119 -12.74 1.29 -2.20
N ASP A 120 -13.29 1.73 -1.07
CA ASP A 120 -14.14 0.92 -0.19
C ASP A 120 -15.46 0.45 -0.79
N SER A 121 -15.95 1.13 -1.82
CA SER A 121 -17.13 0.70 -2.56
C SER A 121 -16.87 -0.45 -3.56
N LEU A 122 -15.61 -0.70 -3.92
CA LEU A 122 -15.23 -1.70 -4.93
C LEU A 122 -15.16 -3.12 -4.34
N ARG A 123 -15.39 -4.14 -5.18
CA ARG A 123 -15.07 -5.54 -4.80
C ARG A 123 -13.55 -5.70 -4.63
N PRO A 124 -13.06 -6.64 -3.80
CA PRO A 124 -11.62 -6.79 -3.53
C PRO A 124 -10.76 -6.94 -4.79
N ASP A 125 -11.25 -7.71 -5.77
CA ASP A 125 -10.62 -7.92 -7.07
C ASP A 125 -10.60 -6.65 -7.92
N GLU A 126 -11.71 -5.91 -7.96
CA GLU A 126 -11.81 -4.63 -8.67
C GLU A 126 -10.88 -3.58 -8.07
N ARG A 127 -10.82 -3.49 -6.73
CA ARG A 127 -9.95 -2.55 -6.03
C ARG A 127 -8.48 -2.83 -6.34
N LEU A 128 -8.06 -4.09 -6.25
CA LEU A 128 -6.68 -4.46 -6.55
C LEU A 128 -6.33 -4.11 -8.01
N ALA A 129 -7.20 -4.46 -8.96
CA ALA A 129 -6.99 -4.16 -10.37
C ALA A 129 -6.88 -2.65 -10.62
N PHE A 130 -7.82 -1.86 -10.09
CA PHE A 130 -7.82 -0.40 -10.22
C PHE A 130 -6.56 0.22 -9.62
N VAL A 131 -6.14 -0.20 -8.42
CA VAL A 131 -4.93 0.37 -7.80
C VAL A 131 -3.69 0.05 -8.62
N LEU A 132 -3.51 -1.21 -9.03
CA LEU A 132 -2.35 -1.60 -9.82
C LEU A 132 -2.30 -0.84 -11.15
N HIS A 133 -3.41 -0.75 -11.87
CA HIS A 133 -3.48 -0.13 -13.18
C HIS A 133 -3.49 1.41 -13.12
N ASP A 134 -4.48 2.01 -12.45
CA ASP A 134 -4.74 3.45 -12.53
C ASP A 134 -3.86 4.29 -11.59
N VAL A 135 -3.41 3.71 -10.47
CA VAL A 135 -2.57 4.44 -9.50
C VAL A 135 -1.09 4.17 -9.70
N PHE A 136 -0.72 2.95 -10.13
CA PHE A 136 0.68 2.52 -10.24
C PHE A 136 1.12 2.17 -11.66
N ALA A 137 0.27 2.34 -12.67
CA ALA A 137 0.59 2.10 -14.08
C ALA A 137 1.17 0.70 -14.35
N VAL A 138 0.73 -0.30 -13.59
CA VAL A 138 1.03 -1.70 -13.86
C VAL A 138 0.15 -2.16 -15.03
N PRO A 139 0.73 -2.67 -16.13
CA PRO A 139 -0.01 -3.08 -17.32
C PRO A 139 -0.83 -4.35 -17.11
#